data_AF-A0A846PD60-F1
#
_entry.id   AF-A0A846PD60-F1
#
_cell.length_a   1.000
_cell.length_b   1.000
_cell.length_c   1.000
_cell.angle_alpha   90.00
_cell.angle_beta   90.00
_cell.angle_gamma   90.00
#
_symmetry.space_group_name_H-M   'P 1'
#
loop_
_entity.id
_entity.type
_entity.pdbx_description
1 polymer ?
#
loop_
_entity_poly.entity_id
_entity_poly.type
_entity_poly.pdbx_seq_one_letter_code
_entity_poly.pdbx_strand_id
1 'polypeptide(L)'
;RMLRINMREQVIDVPPQEIITEDNVVVTIDAVVYYQIMDPKRALYEIEDFELAIVKLAQTTLRNIVGEMSLDTCLTSRDRINTE
;
A
#
# COMPACT_ATOMS: atom_id res chain seq x y z
N ARG A 1 -17.76 -18.85 -19.22
CA ARG A 1 -17.76 -17.38 -19.05
C ARG A 1 -16.33 -16.93 -19.27
N MET A 2 -16.02 -16.16 -20.33
CA MET A 2 -14.65 -15.66 -20.56
C MET A 2 -14.39 -14.55 -19.54
N LEU A 3 -13.38 -14.71 -18.69
CA LEU A 3 -12.88 -13.65 -17.83
C LEU A 3 -11.75 -12.94 -18.58
N ARG A 4 -11.95 -11.67 -18.94
CA ARG A 4 -10.90 -10.82 -19.50
C ARG A 4 -10.20 -10.14 -18.33
N ILE A 5 -8.92 -10.44 -18.14
CA ILE A 5 -8.09 -9.84 -17.10
C ILE A 5 -7.26 -8.73 -17.76
N ASN A 6 -7.26 -7.54 -17.15
CA ASN A 6 -6.44 -6.43 -17.60
C ASN A 6 -5.01 -6.61 -17.09
N MET A 7 -4.03 -6.59 -17.99
CA MET A 7 -2.60 -6.73 -17.65
C MET A 7 -1.85 -5.40 -17.72
N ARG A 8 -2.56 -4.28 -17.86
CA ARG A 8 -1.97 -2.94 -17.78
C ARG A 8 -1.73 -2.57 -16.33
N GLU A 9 -0.88 -1.57 -16.10
CA GLU A 9 -0.76 -0.95 -14.78
C GLU A 9 -2.12 -0.44 -14.31
N GLN A 10 -2.43 -0.75 -13.07
CA GLN A 10 -3.60 -0.30 -12.37
C GLN A 10 -3.18 0.43 -11.10
N VAL A 11 -4.05 1.34 -10.67
CA VAL A 11 -3.85 2.14 -9.47
C VAL A 11 -4.93 1.76 -8.46
N ILE A 12 -4.51 1.57 -7.21
CA ILE A 12 -5.40 1.38 -6.07
C ILE A 12 -5.09 2.46 -5.04
N ASP A 13 -6.13 3.17 -4.62
CA ASP A 13 -6.07 4.10 -3.51
C ASP A 13 -6.17 3.33 -2.19
N VAL A 14 -5.20 3.55 -1.30
CA VAL A 14 -5.24 3.01 0.06
C VAL A 14 -5.98 4.02 0.94
N PRO A 15 -7.05 3.60 1.66
CA PRO A 15 -7.81 4.55 2.46
C PRO A 15 -6.95 5.11 3.60
N PRO A 16 -7.13 6.40 3.95
CA PRO A 16 -6.33 7.06 4.96
C PRO A 16 -6.40 6.35 6.32
N GLN A 17 -5.28 6.32 7.03
CA GLN A 17 -5.20 5.73 8.37
C GLN A 17 -4.58 6.71 9.36
N GLU A 18 -5.13 6.70 10.58
CA GLU A 18 -4.51 7.38 11.73
C GLU A 18 -3.49 6.44 12.37
N ILE A 19 -2.25 6.92 12.46
CA ILE A 19 -1.12 6.19 13.03
C ILE A 19 -0.47 7.08 14.09
N ILE A 20 -0.03 6.45 15.18
CA ILE A 20 0.76 7.11 16.22
C ILE A 20 2.22 6.82 15.94
N THR A 21 3.01 7.87 15.77
CA THR A 21 4.47 7.80 15.55
C THR A 21 5.21 7.53 16.87
N GLU A 22 6.51 7.22 16.79
CA GLU A 22 7.36 6.96 17.97
C GLU A 22 7.36 8.15 18.97
N ASP A 23 7.29 9.37 18.44
CA ASP A 23 7.23 10.62 19.20
C ASP A 23 5.82 10.98 19.73
N ASN A 24 4.90 10.01 19.71
CA ASN A 24 3.54 10.11 20.26
C ASN A 24 2.70 11.21 19.58
N VAL A 25 2.93 11.44 18.28
CA VAL A 25 2.13 12.33 17.45
C VAL A 25 1.14 11.51 16.63
N VAL A 26 -0.10 11.99 16.54
CA VAL A 26 -1.12 11.37 15.68
C VAL A 26 -0.99 11.99 14.28
N VAL A 27 -0.75 11.15 13.28
CA VAL A 27 -0.67 11.54 11.87
C VAL A 27 -1.68 10.77 11.05
N THR A 28 -2.26 11.43 10.04
CA THR A 28 -3.12 10.79 9.05
C THR A 28 -2.33 10.63 7.75
N ILE A 29 -2.23 9.41 7.26
CA ILE A 29 -1.45 9.08 6.05
C ILE A 29 -2.34 8.41 5.02
N ASP A 30 -2.24 8.88 3.79
CA ASP A 30 -2.79 8.32 2.57
C ASP A 30 -1.67 7.83 1.64
N ALA A 31 -1.98 6.82 0.81
CA ALA A 31 -1.02 6.25 -0.12
C ALA A 31 -1.71 5.70 -1.37
N VAL A 32 -0.94 5.60 -2.47
CA VAL A 32 -1.40 5.08 -3.76
C VAL A 32 -0.47 3.94 -4.17
N VAL A 33 -1.05 2.80 -4.54
CA VAL A 33 -0.29 1.61 -4.97
C VAL A 33 -0.49 1.38 -6.46
N TYR A 34 0.62 1.30 -7.20
CA TYR A 34 0.64 0.88 -8.59
C TYR A 34 0.99 -0.60 -8.67
N TYR A 35 0.21 -1.38 -9.41
CA TYR A 35 0.48 -2.79 -9.63
C TYR A 35 0.15 -3.20 -11.06
N GLN A 36 0.81 -4.27 -11.51
CA GLN A 36 0.56 -4.89 -12.81
C GLN A 36 0.45 -6.40 -12.63
N ILE A 37 -0.55 -7.01 -13.27
CA ILE A 37 -0.72 -8.46 -13.26
C ILE A 37 0.29 -9.09 -14.23
N MET A 38 1.26 -9.81 -13.68
CA MET A 38 2.28 -10.54 -14.44
C MET A 38 1.79 -11.93 -14.88
N ASP A 39 1.01 -12.60 -14.03
CA ASP A 39 0.45 -13.93 -14.32
C ASP A 39 -1.06 -13.94 -13.99
N PRO A 40 -1.93 -13.92 -15.02
CA PRO A 40 -3.38 -13.88 -14.82
C PRO A 40 -3.95 -15.20 -14.28
N LYS A 41 -3.27 -16.33 -14.48
CA LYS A 41 -3.72 -17.62 -13.95
C LYS A 41 -3.51 -17.65 -12.44
N ARG A 42 -2.34 -17.23 -11.97
CA ARG A 42 -2.04 -17.16 -10.54
C ARG A 42 -2.92 -16.13 -9.83
N ALA A 43 -3.10 -14.94 -10.42
CA ALA A 43 -3.94 -13.89 -9.86
C ALA A 43 -5.41 -14.32 -9.65
N LEU A 44 -5.95 -15.18 -10.52
CA LEU A 44 -7.35 -15.62 -10.43
C LEU A 44 -7.56 -16.83 -9.50
N TYR A 45 -6.56 -17.70 -9.36
CA TYR A 45 -6.71 -18.96 -8.64
C TYR A 45 -6.04 -18.97 -7.25
N GLU A 46 -5.00 -18.17 -7.02
CA GLU A 46 -4.26 -18.18 -5.75
C GLU A 46 -4.89 -17.32 -4.66
N ILE A 47 -5.63 -16.26 -5.05
CA ILE A 47 -6.23 -15.30 -4.12
C ILE A 47 -7.65 -14.98 -4.57
N GLU A 48 -8.61 -15.01 -3.64
CA GLU A 48 -10.02 -14.72 -3.89
C GLU A 48 -10.26 -13.25 -4.27
N ASP A 49 -9.63 -12.33 -3.54
CA ASP A 49 -9.60 -10.90 -3.84
C ASP A 49 -8.19 -10.34 -3.57
N PHE A 50 -7.40 -10.26 -4.64
CA PHE A 50 -6.03 -9.77 -4.55
C PHE A 50 -5.96 -8.25 -4.36
N GLU A 51 -6.96 -7.48 -4.82
CA GLU A 51 -6.99 -6.03 -4.64
C GLU A 51 -7.14 -5.71 -3.15
N LEU A 52 -8.07 -6.37 -2.46
CA LEU A 52 -8.23 -6.24 -1.02
C LEU A 52 -6.99 -6.69 -0.24
N ALA A 53 -6.34 -7.78 -0.68
CA ALA A 53 -5.11 -8.26 -0.06
C ALA A 53 -3.97 -7.24 -0.18
N ILE A 54 -3.79 -6.63 -1.36
CA ILE A 54 -2.81 -5.57 -1.59
C ILE A 54 -3.09 -4.37 -0.70
N VAL A 55 -4.34 -3.91 -0.62
CA VAL A 55 -4.73 -2.78 0.25
C VAL A 55 -4.39 -3.07 1.70
N LYS A 56 -4.79 -4.24 2.22
CA LYS A 56 -4.52 -4.62 3.61
C LYS A 56 -3.03 -4.73 3.90
N LEU A 57 -2.27 -5.32 2.98
CA LEU A 57 -0.82 -5.43 3.12
C LEU A 57 -0.18 -4.04 3.15
N ALA A 58 -0.53 -3.16 2.21
CA ALA A 58 -0.03 -1.80 2.16
C ALA A 58 -0.35 -1.04 3.46
N GLN A 59 -1.57 -1.17 3.98
CA GLN A 59 -1.98 -0.57 5.25
C GLN A 59 -1.15 -1.05 6.44
N THR A 60 -0.93 -2.36 6.55
CA THR A 60 -0.11 -2.93 7.63
C THR A 60 1.34 -2.48 7.52
N THR A 61 1.91 -2.47 6.31
CA THR A 61 3.28 -2.02 6.07
C THR A 61 3.45 -0.54 6.39
N LEU A 62 2.54 0.32 5.93
CA LEU A 62 2.54 1.76 6.24
C LEU A 62 2.46 2.00 7.75
N ARG A 63 1.58 1.28 8.45
CA ARG A 63 1.47 1.39 9.91
C ARG A 63 2.75 1.00 10.63
N ASN A 64 3.41 -0.08 10.21
CA ASN A 64 4.65 -0.54 10.84
C ASN A 64 5.78 0.47 10.63
N ILE A 65 5.98 0.92 9.38
CA ILE A 65 7.05 1.87 9.04
C ILE A 65 6.83 3.20 9.77
N VAL A 66 5.63 3.77 9.71
CA VAL A 66 5.32 5.07 10.33
C VAL A 66 5.34 4.98 11.85
N GLY A 67 4.92 3.85 12.43
CA GLY A 67 4.98 3.64 13.88
C GLY A 67 6.41 3.60 14.42
N GLU A 68 7.39 3.19 13.60
CA GLU A 68 8.82 3.16 13.94
C GLU A 68 9.56 4.46 13.55
N MET A 69 8.90 5.41 12.87
CA MET A 69 9.50 6.66 12.43
C MET A 69 9.00 7.84 13.27
N SER A 70 9.88 8.82 13.50
CA SER A 70 9.50 10.12 14.07
C SER A 70 8.82 11.01 13.03
N LEU A 71 8.01 11.98 13.48
CA LEU A 71 7.32 12.94 12.61
C LEU A 71 8.30 13.68 11.67
N ASP A 72 9.44 14.11 12.20
CA ASP A 72 10.46 14.84 11.44
C ASP A 72 11.03 13.96 10.31
N THR A 73 11.26 12.68 10.59
CA THR A 73 11.71 11.71 9.60
C THR A 73 10.62 11.44 8.56
N CYS A 74 9.35 11.38 8.95
CA CYS A 74 8.22 11.24 8.02
C CYS A 74 8.11 12.41 7.04
N LEU A 75 8.32 13.65 7.52
CA LEU A 75 8.26 14.85 6.68
C LEU A 75 9.47 14.97 5.74
N THR A 76 10.66 14.62 6.23
CA THR A 76 11.91 14.75 5.48
C THR A 76 12.14 13.57 4.52
N SER A 77 11.50 12.42 4.76
CA SER A 77 11.70 11.19 3.98
C SER A 77 10.71 10.99 2.85
N ARG A 78 9.89 11.99 2.49
CA ARG A 78 9.03 11.92 1.30
C ARG A 78 9.80 11.53 0.02
N ASP A 79 11.06 11.95 -0.09
CA ASP A 79 11.96 11.59 -1.20
C ASP A 79 12.64 10.22 -1.02
N ARG A 80 12.85 9.76 0.23
CA ARG A 80 13.49 8.46 0.54
C ARG A 80 12.50 7.28 0.46
N ILE A 81 11.28 7.46 0.95
CA ILE A 81 10.23 6.43 0.99
C ILE A 81 9.77 6.02 -0.42
N ASN A 82 9.93 6.90 -1.42
CA ASN A 82 9.56 6.59 -2.81
C ASN A 82 10.63 5.78 -3.58
N THR A 83 11.81 5.53 -2.98
CA THR A 83 12.93 4.83 -3.64
C THR A 83 13.16 3.42 -3.10
N GLU A 84 12.58 3.07 -1.94
CA GLU A 84 12.57 1.71 -1.37
C GLU A 84 11.20 1.03 -1.56
#